data_AF-A0A1F9ALN3-F1
#
_entry.id   AF-A0A1F9ALN3-F1
#
_cell.length_a   1.000
_cell.length_b   1.000
_cell.length_c   1.000
_cell.angle_alpha   90.00
_cell.angle_beta   90.00
_cell.angle_gamma   90.00
#
_symmetry.space_group_name_H-M   'P 1'
#
loop_
_entity.id
_entity.type
_entity.pdbx_description
1 polymer ?
#
loop_
_entity_poly.entity_id
_entity_poly.type
_entity_poly.pdbx_seq_one_letter_code
_entity_poly.pdbx_strand_id
1 'polypeptide(L)'
;NVDIIEAGFPISSQGDFDAVRTIAKTIKHCEVAALARANPQDIDRAWEAIKEARRPCIHTFISTSDIHLKYQIKKTRQEVIKIASQSVTRAKRHTSNVEFSAMDATRSNVEFLIAVIEAALRAGATTINVPDTVGYAIPSEFGELIRTLRHRVRGIDKVTLSVHCHNDLGLAVANSLAAVQNGVRQVECTINGIGERAGNTSMEEVVMALQTRNDLLHLQTRVNPKHIFSTSRLVSKITGMVIQPNKAIVGANAFAHESGIHQDGVLKEKLTYEIMTPQSVGIPKSSLVLGKLSGRHAFKDRLKDLGYELSDQDFELAFTQFKQLADKKRDIYDEDIESIVVEEVLRVPHRFKLIYLNVVAGNVTVPTATIRMEVDGKFVQEAGFGDGPV
;
A
#
# COMPACT_ATOMS: atom_id res chain seq x y z
N ASN A 1 4.30 -11.68 -5.61
CA ASN A 1 5.12 -12.63 -4.82
C ASN A 1 4.97 -12.40 -3.31
N VAL A 2 3.76 -12.15 -2.82
CA VAL A 2 3.47 -12.21 -1.37
C VAL A 2 3.19 -13.65 -0.97
N ASP A 3 3.33 -13.97 0.30
CA ASP A 3 3.10 -15.32 0.83
C ASP A 3 1.60 -15.67 0.88
N ILE A 4 0.78 -14.70 1.28
CA ILE A 4 -0.65 -14.82 1.52
C ILE A 4 -1.35 -13.56 0.99
N ILE A 5 -2.53 -13.73 0.39
CA ILE A 5 -3.46 -12.64 0.06
C ILE A 5 -4.74 -12.88 0.85
N GLU A 6 -5.06 -12.00 1.80
CA GLU A 6 -6.42 -11.91 2.33
C GLU A 6 -7.31 -11.24 1.29
N ALA A 7 -8.18 -12.03 0.66
CA ALA A 7 -8.93 -11.61 -0.52
C ALA A 7 -10.17 -10.76 -0.18
N GLY A 8 -10.56 -10.70 1.09
CA GLY A 8 -11.70 -9.91 1.56
C GLY A 8 -12.51 -10.61 2.64
N PHE A 9 -13.72 -10.08 2.87
CA PHE A 9 -14.63 -10.51 3.92
C PHE A 9 -15.96 -11.04 3.34
N PRO A 10 -16.07 -12.33 2.96
CA PRO A 10 -17.12 -12.82 2.05
C PRO A 10 -18.57 -12.75 2.56
N ILE A 11 -18.77 -12.56 3.86
CA ILE A 11 -20.11 -12.43 4.44
C ILE A 11 -20.68 -11.01 4.28
N SER A 12 -19.81 -10.02 4.03
CA SER A 12 -20.18 -8.60 4.00
C SER A 12 -21.20 -8.31 2.90
N SER A 13 -20.99 -8.85 1.70
CA SER A 13 -21.91 -8.72 0.58
C SER A 13 -21.75 -9.87 -0.43
N GLN A 14 -22.73 -10.01 -1.34
CA GLN A 14 -22.60 -10.94 -2.46
C GLN A 14 -21.44 -10.54 -3.39
N GLY A 15 -21.21 -9.23 -3.58
CA GLY A 15 -20.08 -8.72 -4.35
C GLY A 15 -18.73 -9.13 -3.76
N ASP A 16 -18.55 -8.99 -2.44
CA ASP A 16 -17.33 -9.42 -1.75
C ASP A 16 -17.12 -10.94 -1.87
N PHE A 17 -18.20 -11.72 -1.75
CA PHE A 17 -18.13 -13.16 -1.94
C PHE A 17 -17.66 -13.54 -3.35
N ASP A 18 -18.26 -12.95 -4.39
CA ASP A 18 -17.93 -13.25 -5.78
C ASP A 18 -16.51 -12.78 -6.15
N ALA A 19 -16.08 -11.63 -5.63
CA ALA A 19 -14.72 -11.14 -5.77
C ALA A 19 -13.70 -12.08 -5.13
N VAL A 20 -13.91 -12.46 -3.86
CA VAL A 20 -13.04 -13.41 -3.14
C VAL A 20 -12.98 -14.75 -3.86
N ARG A 21 -14.12 -15.26 -4.33
CA ARG A 21 -14.19 -16.51 -5.08
C ARG A 21 -13.43 -16.45 -6.41
N THR A 22 -13.50 -15.32 -7.10
CA THR A 22 -12.75 -15.09 -8.34
C THR A 22 -11.24 -15.06 -8.08
N ILE A 23 -10.81 -14.38 -7.02
CA ILE A 23 -9.39 -14.35 -6.59
C ILE A 23 -8.92 -15.76 -6.23
N ALA A 24 -9.68 -16.51 -5.42
CA ALA A 24 -9.38 -17.89 -5.03
C ALA A 24 -9.19 -18.81 -6.25
N LYS A 25 -10.06 -18.68 -7.26
CA LYS A 25 -9.95 -19.44 -8.51
C LYS A 25 -8.74 -19.05 -9.36
N THR A 26 -8.37 -17.78 -9.36
CA THR A 26 -7.34 -17.24 -10.26
C THR A 26 -5.94 -17.44 -9.69
N ILE A 27 -5.76 -17.20 -8.39
CA ILE A 27 -4.44 -17.16 -7.76
C ILE A 27 -3.99 -18.58 -7.37
N LYS A 28 -2.82 -19.00 -7.91
CA LYS A 28 -2.26 -20.35 -7.71
C LYS A 28 -0.88 -20.38 -7.06
N HIS A 29 -0.28 -19.21 -6.80
CA HIS A 29 1.14 -19.11 -6.38
C HIS A 29 1.33 -18.64 -4.93
N CYS A 30 0.30 -18.11 -4.28
CA CYS A 30 0.30 -17.78 -2.84
C CYS A 30 -0.87 -18.49 -2.13
N GLU A 31 -1.00 -18.30 -0.83
CA GLU A 31 -2.20 -18.68 -0.09
C GLU A 31 -3.29 -17.63 -0.29
N VAL A 32 -4.55 -18.04 -0.20
CA VAL A 32 -5.70 -17.14 -0.28
C VAL A 32 -6.49 -17.28 1.01
N ALA A 33 -6.53 -16.20 1.78
CA ALA A 33 -7.26 -16.12 3.03
C ALA A 33 -8.61 -15.42 2.83
N ALA A 34 -9.61 -15.82 3.62
CA ALA A 34 -10.85 -15.08 3.76
C ALA A 34 -11.13 -14.82 5.24
N LEU A 35 -11.49 -13.57 5.54
CA LEU A 35 -11.83 -13.12 6.88
C LEU A 35 -13.23 -13.60 7.27
N ALA A 36 -13.42 -14.00 8.53
CA ALA A 36 -14.69 -14.42 9.09
C ALA A 36 -14.82 -14.01 10.56
N ARG A 37 -15.95 -13.43 10.99
CA ARG A 37 -16.23 -13.31 12.43
C ARG A 37 -16.31 -14.70 13.04
N ALA A 38 -16.02 -14.80 14.34
CA ALA A 38 -16.10 -16.07 15.09
C ALA A 38 -17.56 -16.55 15.31
N ASN A 39 -18.27 -16.87 14.23
CA ASN A 39 -19.57 -17.51 14.25
C ASN A 39 -19.70 -18.51 13.07
N PRO A 40 -20.62 -19.49 13.17
CA PRO A 40 -20.76 -20.53 12.16
C PRO A 40 -21.02 -20.05 10.72
N GLN A 41 -21.93 -19.08 10.56
CA GLN A 41 -22.39 -18.63 9.26
C GLN A 41 -21.27 -17.93 8.48
N ASP A 42 -20.53 -17.05 9.14
CA ASP A 42 -19.38 -16.35 8.57
C ASP A 42 -18.28 -17.33 8.13
N ILE A 43 -17.96 -18.32 8.96
CA ILE A 43 -16.90 -19.31 8.69
C ILE A 43 -17.27 -20.19 7.50
N ASP A 44 -18.52 -20.67 7.45
CA ASP A 44 -18.98 -21.47 6.31
C ASP A 44 -19.00 -20.63 5.03
N ARG A 45 -19.43 -19.36 5.11
CA ARG A 45 -19.43 -18.45 3.96
C ARG A 45 -18.02 -18.15 3.46
N ALA A 46 -17.07 -17.96 4.36
CA ALA A 46 -15.67 -17.78 4.01
C ALA A 46 -15.12 -19.01 3.29
N TRP A 47 -15.39 -20.21 3.81
CA TRP A 47 -15.01 -21.46 3.15
C TRP A 47 -15.58 -21.58 1.74
N GLU A 48 -16.88 -21.34 1.58
CA GLU A 48 -17.53 -21.42 0.26
C GLU A 48 -16.90 -20.48 -0.77
N ALA A 49 -16.36 -19.34 -0.34
CA ALA A 49 -15.67 -18.39 -1.20
C ALA A 49 -14.28 -18.90 -1.63
N ILE A 50 -13.53 -19.53 -0.71
CA ILE A 50 -12.12 -19.87 -0.95
C ILE A 50 -11.84 -21.36 -1.21
N LYS A 51 -12.83 -22.26 -1.12
CA LYS A 51 -12.63 -23.72 -1.25
C LYS A 51 -11.95 -24.15 -2.57
N GLU A 52 -11.99 -23.31 -3.59
CA GLU A 52 -11.37 -23.54 -4.91
C GLU A 52 -9.93 -22.97 -5.01
N ALA A 53 -9.44 -22.31 -3.95
CA ALA A 53 -8.06 -21.86 -3.85
C ALA A 53 -7.09 -23.04 -3.73
N ARG A 54 -5.88 -22.89 -4.27
CA ARG A 54 -4.85 -23.93 -4.17
C ARG A 54 -4.39 -24.17 -2.72
N ARG A 55 -4.36 -23.10 -1.91
CA ARG A 55 -4.00 -23.11 -0.49
C ARG A 55 -4.96 -22.17 0.26
N PRO A 56 -6.17 -22.63 0.62
CA PRO A 56 -7.16 -21.81 1.31
C PRO A 56 -6.81 -21.66 2.80
N CYS A 57 -6.90 -20.43 3.31
CA CYS A 57 -6.78 -20.12 4.73
C CYS A 57 -8.09 -19.49 5.24
N ILE A 58 -8.64 -20.00 6.34
CA ILE A 58 -9.74 -19.29 7.03
C ILE A 58 -9.12 -18.46 8.14
N HIS A 59 -9.29 -17.15 8.06
CA HIS A 59 -8.89 -16.21 9.11
C HIS A 59 -10.12 -15.86 9.94
N THR A 60 -10.18 -16.32 11.19
CA THR A 60 -11.26 -15.97 12.13
C THR A 60 -10.76 -15.16 13.31
N PHE A 61 -11.61 -14.30 13.86
CA PHE A 61 -11.21 -13.37 14.92
C PHE A 61 -12.30 -13.13 15.95
N ILE A 62 -11.88 -12.74 17.16
CA ILE A 62 -12.76 -12.27 18.22
C ILE A 62 -12.03 -11.23 19.10
N SER A 63 -12.76 -10.22 19.57
CA SER A 63 -12.22 -9.19 20.46
C SER A 63 -11.82 -9.74 21.83
N THR A 64 -10.66 -9.32 22.34
CA THR A 64 -10.12 -9.78 23.63
C THR A 64 -9.86 -8.67 24.65
N SER A 65 -10.06 -7.39 24.29
CA SER A 65 -9.89 -6.28 25.23
C SER A 65 -11.11 -6.06 26.12
N ASP A 66 -10.90 -5.66 27.37
CA ASP A 66 -11.99 -5.48 28.33
C ASP A 66 -13.03 -4.44 27.85
N ILE A 67 -12.58 -3.42 27.11
CA ILE A 67 -13.45 -2.41 26.51
C ILE A 67 -14.36 -3.01 25.43
N HIS A 68 -13.84 -3.87 24.55
CA HIS A 68 -14.64 -4.54 23.54
C HIS A 68 -15.58 -5.58 24.17
N LEU A 69 -15.09 -6.35 25.15
CA LEU A 69 -15.91 -7.33 25.87
C LEU A 69 -17.13 -6.66 26.52
N LYS A 70 -16.92 -5.51 27.17
CA LYS A 70 -17.98 -4.77 27.88
C LYS A 70 -18.94 -4.04 26.95
N TYR A 71 -18.43 -3.31 25.95
CA TYR A 71 -19.24 -2.36 25.19
C TYR A 71 -19.57 -2.82 23.76
N GLN A 72 -18.71 -3.59 23.10
CA GLN A 72 -18.90 -4.01 21.72
C GLN A 72 -19.66 -5.34 21.63
N ILE A 73 -19.09 -6.41 22.20
CA ILE A 73 -19.63 -7.76 22.02
C ILE A 73 -20.51 -8.23 23.19
N LYS A 74 -20.43 -7.54 24.34
CA LYS A 74 -21.21 -7.83 25.55
C LYS A 74 -21.09 -9.30 25.98
N LYS A 75 -19.85 -9.79 26.10
CA LYS A 75 -19.53 -11.17 26.46
C LYS A 75 -18.56 -11.24 27.62
N THR A 76 -18.70 -12.29 28.42
CA THR A 76 -17.75 -12.65 29.46
C THR A 76 -16.48 -13.25 28.86
N ARG A 77 -15.38 -13.20 29.62
CA ARG A 77 -14.10 -13.85 29.23
C ARG A 77 -14.26 -15.35 28.94
N GLN A 78 -15.06 -16.06 29.74
CA GLN A 78 -15.32 -17.50 29.55
C GLN A 78 -16.06 -17.78 28.24
N GLU A 79 -17.06 -16.96 27.89
CA GLU A 79 -17.77 -17.09 26.62
C GLU A 79 -16.84 -16.83 25.43
N VAL A 80 -15.96 -15.83 25.51
CA VAL A 80 -14.99 -15.52 24.45
C VAL A 80 -14.02 -16.69 24.23
N ILE A 81 -13.49 -17.31 25.29
CA ILE A 81 -12.63 -18.50 25.19
C ILE A 81 -13.37 -19.64 24.50
N LYS A 82 -14.63 -19.88 24.88
CA LYS A 82 -15.47 -20.92 24.26
C LYS A 82 -15.71 -20.63 22.78
N ILE A 83 -16.02 -19.39 22.43
CA ILE A 83 -16.27 -18.98 21.04
C ILE A 83 -14.99 -19.13 20.20
N ALA A 84 -13.84 -18.69 20.70
CA ALA A 84 -12.55 -18.85 20.01
C ALA A 84 -12.25 -20.33 19.71
N SER A 85 -12.45 -21.22 20.69
CA SER A 85 -12.27 -22.65 20.48
C SER A 85 -13.27 -23.22 19.46
N GLN A 86 -14.54 -22.83 19.54
CA GLN A 86 -15.59 -23.31 18.63
C GLN A 86 -15.42 -22.81 17.19
N SER A 87 -15.02 -21.55 17.00
CA SER A 87 -14.80 -20.97 15.68
C SER A 87 -13.63 -21.66 14.98
N VAL A 88 -12.49 -21.81 15.66
CA VAL A 88 -11.33 -22.52 15.12
C VAL A 88 -11.67 -23.99 14.84
N THR A 89 -12.36 -24.67 15.75
CA THR A 89 -12.79 -26.07 15.53
C THR A 89 -13.65 -26.19 14.28
N ARG A 90 -14.55 -25.23 14.03
CA ARG A 90 -15.39 -25.23 12.83
C ARG A 90 -14.58 -24.96 11.57
N ALA A 91 -13.69 -23.98 11.58
CA ALA A 91 -12.79 -23.68 10.46
C ALA A 91 -11.91 -24.90 10.10
N LYS A 92 -11.44 -25.65 11.10
CA LYS A 92 -10.64 -26.88 10.92
C LYS A 92 -11.38 -28.04 10.26
N ARG A 93 -12.72 -28.03 10.24
CA ARG A 93 -13.51 -29.01 9.47
C ARG A 93 -13.41 -28.77 7.97
N HIS A 94 -13.09 -27.54 7.57
CA HIS A 94 -13.03 -27.11 6.18
C HIS A 94 -11.61 -27.10 5.62
N THR A 95 -10.64 -26.58 6.39
CA THR A 95 -9.23 -26.49 5.95
C THR A 95 -8.25 -26.79 7.10
N SER A 96 -7.08 -27.31 6.77
CA SER A 96 -6.00 -27.48 7.75
C SER A 96 -5.29 -26.17 8.09
N ASN A 97 -5.44 -25.11 7.27
CA ASN A 97 -4.80 -23.81 7.44
C ASN A 97 -5.80 -22.81 8.04
N VAL A 98 -5.62 -22.50 9.32
CA VAL A 98 -6.54 -21.63 10.08
C VAL A 98 -5.73 -20.60 10.85
N GLU A 99 -6.01 -19.34 10.57
CA GLU A 99 -5.48 -18.18 11.28
C GLU A 99 -6.51 -17.69 12.30
N PHE A 100 -6.05 -17.44 13.52
CA PHE A 100 -6.87 -16.89 14.59
C PHE A 100 -6.30 -15.57 15.10
N SER A 101 -7.13 -14.52 15.07
CA SER A 101 -6.80 -13.20 15.62
C SER A 101 -7.48 -12.96 16.97
N ALA A 102 -6.67 -12.59 17.96
CA ALA A 102 -7.15 -12.00 19.20
C ALA A 102 -7.29 -10.48 19.00
N MET A 103 -8.42 -10.02 18.47
CA MET A 103 -8.63 -8.62 18.12
C MET A 103 -8.47 -7.70 19.33
N ASP A 104 -7.76 -6.59 19.14
CA ASP A 104 -7.40 -5.62 20.18
C ASP A 104 -6.49 -6.20 21.29
N ALA A 105 -5.56 -7.08 20.88
CA ALA A 105 -4.62 -7.76 21.76
C ALA A 105 -3.77 -6.80 22.60
N THR A 106 -3.34 -5.68 22.04
CA THR A 106 -2.48 -4.69 22.72
C THR A 106 -3.12 -4.05 23.94
N ARG A 107 -4.47 -4.03 24.01
CA ARG A 107 -5.24 -3.51 25.14
C ARG A 107 -5.91 -4.61 25.95
N SER A 108 -5.55 -5.87 25.71
CA SER A 108 -6.10 -7.02 26.40
C SER A 108 -5.34 -7.32 27.68
N ASN A 109 -6.04 -7.83 28.70
CA ASN A 109 -5.37 -8.41 29.86
C ASN A 109 -4.54 -9.62 29.43
N VAL A 110 -3.24 -9.64 29.75
CA VAL A 110 -2.28 -10.63 29.25
C VAL A 110 -2.66 -12.07 29.64
N GLU A 111 -3.11 -12.32 30.87
CA GLU A 111 -3.53 -13.66 31.31
C GLU A 111 -4.73 -14.17 30.51
N PHE A 112 -5.69 -13.27 30.27
CA PHE A 112 -6.85 -13.59 29.46
C PHE A 112 -6.48 -13.84 27.99
N LEU A 113 -5.59 -13.02 27.42
CA LEU A 113 -5.08 -13.18 26.07
C LEU A 113 -4.38 -14.53 25.90
N ILE A 114 -3.52 -14.91 26.84
CA ILE A 114 -2.88 -16.24 26.88
C ILE A 114 -3.93 -17.34 26.84
N ALA A 115 -4.96 -17.27 27.71
CA ALA A 115 -6.01 -18.29 27.77
C ALA A 115 -6.82 -18.42 26.47
N VAL A 116 -7.10 -17.30 25.79
CA VAL A 116 -7.80 -17.30 24.49
C VAL A 116 -6.92 -17.92 23.40
N ILE A 117 -5.64 -17.53 23.32
CA ILE A 117 -4.70 -18.08 22.33
C ILE A 117 -4.53 -19.59 22.55
N GLU A 118 -4.33 -20.04 23.79
CA GLU A 118 -4.21 -21.48 24.06
C GLU A 118 -5.47 -22.26 23.69
N ALA A 119 -6.65 -21.67 23.85
CA ALA A 119 -7.89 -22.30 23.41
C ALA A 119 -8.00 -22.41 21.89
N ALA A 120 -7.54 -21.39 21.15
CA ALA A 120 -7.44 -21.44 19.69
C ALA A 120 -6.40 -22.48 19.22
N LEU A 121 -5.22 -22.53 19.86
CA LEU A 121 -4.18 -23.52 19.58
C LEU A 121 -4.67 -24.96 19.80
N ARG A 122 -5.32 -25.24 20.94
CA ARG A 122 -5.91 -26.56 21.22
C ARG A 122 -7.00 -26.94 20.22
N ALA A 123 -7.72 -25.97 19.68
CA ALA A 123 -8.72 -26.18 18.64
C ALA A 123 -8.12 -26.39 17.24
N GLY A 124 -6.81 -26.16 17.06
CA GLY A 124 -6.07 -26.51 15.85
C GLY A 124 -5.66 -25.33 14.96
N ALA A 125 -5.69 -24.09 15.47
CA ALA A 125 -5.15 -22.93 14.76
C ALA A 125 -3.68 -23.16 14.39
N THR A 126 -3.30 -22.81 13.16
CA THR A 126 -1.93 -22.96 12.63
C THR A 126 -1.18 -21.64 12.57
N THR A 127 -1.91 -20.53 12.63
CA THR A 127 -1.37 -19.18 12.74
C THR A 127 -2.10 -18.43 13.84
N ILE A 128 -1.36 -17.75 14.71
CA ILE A 128 -1.91 -16.85 15.73
C ILE A 128 -1.51 -15.43 15.37
N ASN A 129 -2.50 -14.59 15.11
CA ASN A 129 -2.31 -13.18 14.81
C ASN A 129 -2.57 -12.33 16.07
N VAL A 130 -1.62 -11.43 16.33
CA VAL A 130 -1.64 -10.48 17.45
C VAL A 130 -1.75 -9.06 16.89
N PRO A 131 -2.98 -8.52 16.76
CA PRO A 131 -3.18 -7.21 16.18
C PRO A 131 -2.98 -6.06 17.18
N ASP A 132 -2.33 -4.99 16.74
CA ASP A 132 -2.43 -3.65 17.34
C ASP A 132 -3.57 -2.89 16.64
N THR A 133 -4.80 -3.29 16.97
CA THR A 133 -6.03 -2.91 16.25
C THR A 133 -6.26 -1.41 16.15
N VAL A 134 -5.80 -0.65 17.14
CA VAL A 134 -5.97 0.81 17.20
C VAL A 134 -4.65 1.54 16.94
N GLY A 135 -3.55 0.85 16.64
CA GLY A 135 -2.26 1.50 16.33
C GLY A 135 -1.72 2.36 17.48
N TYR A 136 -1.99 1.95 18.72
CA TYR A 136 -1.67 2.71 19.94
C TYR A 136 -0.37 2.24 20.60
N ALA A 137 0.02 0.99 20.41
CA ALA A 137 1.19 0.45 21.10
C ALA A 137 2.47 1.14 20.64
N ILE A 138 3.45 1.23 21.54
CA ILE A 138 4.80 1.63 21.19
C ILE A 138 5.69 0.40 20.95
N PRO A 139 6.79 0.50 20.17
CA PRO A 139 7.57 -0.67 19.77
C PRO A 139 8.12 -1.51 20.93
N SER A 140 8.53 -0.86 22.03
CA SER A 140 9.03 -1.55 23.23
C SER A 140 7.93 -2.37 23.92
N GLU A 141 6.75 -1.79 24.07
CA GLU A 141 5.58 -2.45 24.65
C GLU A 141 5.10 -3.61 23.77
N PHE A 142 5.01 -3.39 22.46
CA PHE A 142 4.56 -4.41 21.53
C PHE A 142 5.54 -5.57 21.43
N GLY A 143 6.85 -5.28 21.34
CA GLY A 143 7.90 -6.30 21.38
C GLY A 143 7.85 -7.13 22.67
N GLU A 144 7.64 -6.48 23.82
CA GLU A 144 7.50 -7.15 25.12
C GLU A 144 6.27 -8.06 25.18
N LEU A 145 5.13 -7.62 24.62
CA LEU A 145 3.93 -8.45 24.51
C LEU A 145 4.21 -9.71 23.69
N ILE A 146 4.80 -9.57 22.50
CA ILE A 146 5.15 -10.73 21.64
C ILE A 146 6.12 -11.67 22.36
N ARG A 147 7.15 -11.13 23.02
CA ARG A 147 8.10 -11.91 23.81
C ARG A 147 7.39 -12.70 24.91
N THR A 148 6.51 -12.04 25.65
CA THR A 148 5.70 -12.63 26.72
C THR A 148 4.83 -13.77 26.21
N LEU A 149 4.11 -13.56 25.10
CA LEU A 149 3.27 -14.59 24.49
C LEU A 149 4.09 -15.81 24.07
N ARG A 150 5.24 -15.60 23.41
CA ARG A 150 6.14 -16.70 23.01
C ARG A 150 6.66 -17.53 24.19
N HIS A 151 6.89 -16.88 25.34
CA HIS A 151 7.43 -17.58 26.52
C HIS A 151 6.34 -18.30 27.32
N ARG A 152 5.12 -17.75 27.36
CA ARG A 152 4.09 -18.17 28.32
C ARG A 152 2.97 -19.00 27.70
N VAL A 153 2.65 -18.81 26.43
CA VAL A 153 1.58 -19.58 25.76
C VAL A 153 2.09 -20.96 25.41
N ARG A 154 1.42 -22.01 25.92
CA ARG A 154 1.80 -23.39 25.60
C ARG A 154 1.46 -23.76 24.16
N GLY A 155 2.46 -24.27 23.42
CA GLY A 155 2.29 -24.74 22.04
C GLY A 155 2.41 -23.65 20.98
N ILE A 156 2.70 -22.40 21.37
CA ILE A 156 2.89 -21.28 20.44
C ILE A 156 4.13 -21.44 19.55
N ASP A 157 5.10 -22.24 19.98
CA ASP A 157 6.31 -22.61 19.25
C ASP A 157 6.06 -23.50 18.03
N LYS A 158 4.87 -24.11 17.94
CA LYS A 158 4.48 -25.04 16.87
C LYS A 158 3.68 -24.39 15.75
N VAL A 159 3.42 -23.09 15.85
CA VAL A 159 2.57 -22.34 14.92
C VAL A 159 3.29 -21.09 14.42
N THR A 160 2.78 -20.51 13.34
CA THR A 160 3.26 -19.20 12.88
C THR A 160 2.68 -18.12 13.77
N LEU A 161 3.53 -17.23 14.28
CA LEU A 161 3.07 -15.98 14.85
C LEU A 161 3.00 -14.91 13.76
N SER A 162 1.83 -14.28 13.70
CA SER A 162 1.43 -13.20 12.80
C SER A 162 1.17 -11.94 13.61
N VAL A 163 1.39 -10.77 13.01
CA VAL A 163 0.99 -9.47 13.59
C VAL A 163 0.32 -8.61 12.55
N HIS A 164 -0.59 -7.77 13.03
CA HIS A 164 -1.34 -6.81 12.22
C HIS A 164 -1.36 -5.47 12.96
N CYS A 165 -0.54 -4.52 12.53
CA CYS A 165 -0.44 -3.24 13.21
C CYS A 165 -1.15 -2.15 12.40
N HIS A 166 -2.03 -1.40 13.07
CA HIS A 166 -2.56 -0.15 12.55
C HIS A 166 -1.63 1.02 12.86
N ASN A 167 -1.83 2.13 12.15
CA ASN A 167 -0.89 3.24 12.09
C ASN A 167 -1.37 4.53 12.76
N ASP A 168 -2.32 4.46 13.70
CA ASP A 168 -2.94 5.64 14.32
C ASP A 168 -1.92 6.59 15.00
N LEU A 169 -0.82 6.07 15.56
CA LEU A 169 0.31 6.86 16.08
C LEU A 169 1.53 6.94 15.13
N GLY A 170 1.42 6.46 13.90
CA GLY A 170 2.53 6.45 12.94
C GLY A 170 3.61 5.38 13.21
N LEU A 171 3.30 4.38 14.05
CA LEU A 171 4.27 3.39 14.54
C LEU A 171 4.05 1.96 14.00
N ALA A 172 3.16 1.75 13.02
CA ALA A 172 2.80 0.41 12.55
C ALA A 172 4.00 -0.42 12.06
N VAL A 173 4.86 0.19 11.25
CA VAL A 173 6.09 -0.44 10.74
C VAL A 173 7.07 -0.73 11.87
N ALA A 174 7.26 0.21 12.79
CA ALA A 174 8.16 0.04 13.94
C ALA A 174 7.68 -1.09 14.87
N ASN A 175 6.38 -1.16 15.15
CA ASN A 175 5.76 -2.24 15.92
C ASN A 175 5.93 -3.58 15.21
N SER A 176 5.69 -3.62 13.89
CA SER A 176 5.87 -4.84 13.09
C SER A 176 7.31 -5.35 13.11
N LEU A 177 8.30 -4.47 12.99
CA LEU A 177 9.73 -4.83 13.08
C LEU A 177 10.12 -5.29 14.49
N ALA A 178 9.64 -4.62 15.54
CA ALA A 178 9.87 -5.05 16.92
C ALA A 178 9.30 -6.45 17.18
N ALA A 179 8.12 -6.75 16.63
CA ALA A 179 7.53 -8.09 16.68
C ALA A 179 8.36 -9.13 15.93
N VAL A 180 8.86 -8.81 14.74
CA VAL A 180 9.74 -9.68 13.94
C VAL A 180 11.03 -10.04 14.69
N GLN A 181 11.65 -9.05 15.34
CA GLN A 181 12.82 -9.25 16.21
C GLN A 181 12.52 -10.18 17.38
N ASN A 182 11.28 -10.17 17.87
CA ASN A 182 10.80 -11.07 18.92
C ASN A 182 10.28 -12.41 18.38
N GLY A 183 10.45 -12.71 17.09
CA GLY A 183 10.24 -14.04 16.50
C GLY A 183 8.94 -14.23 15.72
N VAL A 184 8.21 -13.16 15.45
CA VAL A 184 7.09 -13.20 14.49
C VAL A 184 7.60 -13.51 13.09
N ARG A 185 6.84 -14.29 12.33
CA ARG A 185 7.23 -14.77 10.98
C ARG A 185 6.18 -14.48 9.90
N GLN A 186 5.08 -13.82 10.26
CA GLN A 186 4.09 -13.28 9.33
C GLN A 186 3.75 -11.84 9.75
N VAL A 187 3.69 -10.93 8.78
CA VAL A 187 3.29 -9.54 9.00
C VAL A 187 2.16 -9.23 8.02
N GLU A 188 0.97 -8.95 8.55
CA GLU A 188 -0.14 -8.46 7.76
C GLU A 188 0.09 -6.97 7.45
N CYS A 189 0.12 -6.64 6.16
CA CYS A 189 0.49 -5.32 5.67
C CYS A 189 -0.24 -5.02 4.36
N THR A 190 -0.19 -3.76 3.95
CA THR A 190 -0.82 -3.30 2.71
C THR A 190 0.12 -2.45 1.87
N ILE A 191 -0.09 -2.46 0.56
CA ILE A 191 0.57 -1.52 -0.35
C ILE A 191 0.15 -0.10 0.04
N ASN A 192 1.12 0.81 0.08
CA ASN A 192 0.91 2.22 0.44
C ASN A 192 0.48 2.44 1.91
N GLY A 193 0.38 1.39 2.72
CA GLY A 193 -0.17 1.47 4.08
C GLY A 193 -1.67 1.75 4.12
N ILE A 194 -2.44 1.47 3.04
CA ILE A 194 -3.89 1.67 3.05
C ILE A 194 -4.58 0.80 4.12
N GLY A 195 -5.70 1.28 4.65
CA GLY A 195 -6.47 0.56 5.66
C GLY A 195 -7.39 1.50 6.42
N GLU A 196 -7.98 0.99 7.50
CA GLU A 196 -8.84 1.77 8.38
C GLU A 196 -8.07 2.97 8.99
N ARG A 197 -8.74 4.13 9.06
CA ARG A 197 -8.25 5.36 9.73
C ARG A 197 -6.90 5.83 9.17
N ALA A 198 -5.82 5.69 9.94
CA ALA A 198 -4.46 6.05 9.55
C ALA A 198 -3.75 4.96 8.72
N GLY A 199 -4.42 3.82 8.50
CA GLY A 199 -3.94 2.74 7.68
C GLY A 199 -3.34 1.57 8.45
N ASN A 200 -2.78 0.63 7.69
CA ASN A 200 -2.08 -0.55 8.19
C ASN A 200 -0.57 -0.38 8.02
N THR A 201 0.20 -1.32 8.56
CA THR A 201 1.62 -1.48 8.24
C THR A 201 1.87 -1.42 6.73
N SER A 202 2.76 -0.53 6.33
CA SER A 202 3.22 -0.34 4.94
C SER A 202 4.11 -1.51 4.51
N MET A 203 3.67 -2.27 3.50
CA MET A 203 4.40 -3.44 3.02
C MET A 203 5.76 -3.06 2.45
N GLU A 204 5.81 -2.01 1.63
CA GLU A 204 7.06 -1.54 1.01
C GLU A 204 8.11 -1.14 2.05
N GLU A 205 7.70 -0.54 3.16
CA GLU A 205 8.59 -0.09 4.23
C GLU A 205 9.14 -1.27 5.03
N VAL A 206 8.32 -2.27 5.37
CA VAL A 206 8.79 -3.48 6.06
C VAL A 206 9.73 -4.30 5.18
N VAL A 207 9.38 -4.50 3.91
CA VAL A 207 10.20 -5.26 2.96
C VAL A 207 11.56 -4.59 2.77
N MET A 208 11.59 -3.27 2.54
CA MET A 208 12.85 -2.56 2.36
C MET A 208 13.65 -2.42 3.65
N ALA A 209 13.02 -2.32 4.82
CA ALA A 209 13.73 -2.36 6.10
C ALA A 209 14.46 -3.70 6.30
N LEU A 210 13.80 -4.84 6.01
CA LEU A 210 14.40 -6.16 6.11
C LEU A 210 15.57 -6.36 5.13
N GLN A 211 15.46 -5.80 3.92
CA GLN A 211 16.49 -5.92 2.90
C GLN A 211 17.67 -4.99 3.17
N THR A 212 17.41 -3.71 3.47
CA THR A 212 18.44 -2.70 3.72
C THR A 212 19.15 -2.95 5.05
N ARG A 213 18.44 -3.42 6.08
CA ARG A 213 19.00 -3.74 7.40
C ARG A 213 19.11 -5.24 7.66
N ASN A 214 19.43 -6.01 6.62
CA ASN A 214 19.66 -7.45 6.75
C ASN A 214 20.83 -7.78 7.71
N ASP A 215 21.76 -6.84 7.88
CA ASP A 215 22.85 -6.86 8.87
C ASP A 215 22.35 -6.95 10.33
N LEU A 216 21.14 -6.47 10.62
CA LEU A 216 20.54 -6.54 11.96
C LEU A 216 19.43 -7.58 12.06
N LEU A 217 18.60 -7.68 11.03
CA LEU A 217 17.35 -8.45 11.09
C LEU A 217 17.55 -9.89 10.63
N HIS A 218 18.56 -10.17 9.79
CA HIS A 218 18.92 -11.51 9.30
C HIS A 218 17.73 -12.32 8.74
N LEU A 219 16.78 -11.63 8.11
CA LEU A 219 15.55 -12.20 7.58
C LEU A 219 15.32 -11.74 6.15
N GLN A 220 14.59 -12.53 5.39
CA GLN A 220 14.27 -12.28 3.98
C GLN A 220 12.79 -12.55 3.74
N THR A 221 12.25 -11.92 2.70
CA THR A 221 10.88 -12.16 2.22
C THR A 221 10.93 -12.68 0.79
N ARG A 222 9.82 -13.25 0.30
CA ARG A 222 9.68 -13.63 -1.12
C ARG A 222 9.25 -12.49 -2.03
N VAL A 223 8.99 -11.31 -1.47
CA VAL A 223 8.56 -10.13 -2.23
C VAL A 223 9.70 -9.71 -3.15
N ASN A 224 9.40 -9.54 -4.44
CA ASN A 224 10.34 -8.94 -5.37
C ASN A 224 10.19 -7.41 -5.29
N PRO A 225 11.18 -6.68 -4.73
CA PRO A 225 11.03 -5.25 -4.48
C PRO A 225 10.96 -4.43 -5.77
N LYS A 226 11.42 -4.96 -6.91
CA LYS A 226 11.32 -4.30 -8.22
C LYS A 226 9.88 -4.07 -8.71
N HIS A 227 8.89 -4.70 -8.08
CA HIS A 227 7.46 -4.48 -8.39
C HIS A 227 6.77 -3.52 -7.41
N ILE A 228 7.46 -3.04 -6.37
CA ILE A 228 6.87 -2.18 -5.34
C ILE A 228 6.32 -0.89 -5.96
N PHE A 229 7.13 -0.16 -6.72
CA PHE A 229 6.73 1.15 -7.25
C PHE A 229 5.54 1.05 -8.21
N SER A 230 5.56 0.11 -9.16
CA SER A 230 4.46 -0.07 -10.11
C SER A 230 3.17 -0.54 -9.42
N THR A 231 3.27 -1.41 -8.42
CA THR A 231 2.12 -1.85 -7.62
C THR A 231 1.54 -0.70 -6.80
N SER A 232 2.39 0.13 -6.19
CA SER A 232 2.02 1.33 -5.45
C SER A 232 1.21 2.30 -6.33
N ARG A 233 1.67 2.56 -7.56
CA ARG A 233 0.96 3.41 -8.53
C ARG A 233 -0.36 2.81 -8.99
N LEU A 234 -0.40 1.50 -9.23
CA LEU A 234 -1.63 0.79 -9.59
C LEU A 234 -2.68 0.91 -8.48
N VAL A 235 -2.30 0.66 -7.23
CA VAL A 235 -3.19 0.79 -6.07
C VAL A 235 -3.69 2.23 -5.94
N SER A 236 -2.82 3.23 -6.03
CA SER A 236 -3.20 4.65 -5.98
C SER A 236 -4.21 5.01 -7.08
N LYS A 237 -4.02 4.50 -8.31
CA LYS A 237 -4.95 4.71 -9.44
C LYS A 237 -6.31 4.05 -9.20
N ILE A 238 -6.34 2.84 -8.64
CA ILE A 238 -7.57 2.10 -8.39
C ILE A 238 -8.37 2.72 -7.25
N THR A 239 -7.71 3.12 -6.16
CA THR A 239 -8.39 3.60 -4.95
C THR A 239 -8.64 5.11 -4.95
N GLY A 240 -7.95 5.86 -5.81
CA GLY A 240 -7.93 7.33 -5.79
C GLY A 240 -7.15 7.92 -4.62
N MET A 241 -6.52 7.09 -3.77
CA MET A 241 -5.71 7.57 -2.65
C MET A 241 -4.34 8.02 -3.17
N VAL A 242 -4.11 9.34 -3.12
CA VAL A 242 -2.86 9.96 -3.58
C VAL A 242 -1.71 9.60 -2.63
N ILE A 243 -0.58 9.21 -3.20
CA ILE A 243 0.65 8.93 -2.46
C ILE A 243 1.27 10.25 -2.01
N GLN A 244 1.51 10.40 -0.70
CA GLN A 244 2.22 11.55 -0.16
C GLN A 244 3.63 11.67 -0.79
N PRO A 245 4.06 12.87 -1.25
CA PRO A 245 5.34 13.03 -1.94
C PRO A 245 6.54 12.53 -1.13
N ASN A 246 6.56 12.75 0.18
CA ASN A 246 7.61 12.30 1.09
C ASN A 246 7.32 10.97 1.80
N LYS A 247 6.39 10.16 1.28
CA LYS A 247 6.20 8.79 1.79
C LYS A 247 7.47 7.97 1.56
N ALA A 248 7.89 7.23 2.58
CA ALA A 248 9.04 6.35 2.49
C ALA A 248 8.89 5.34 1.33
N ILE A 249 10.01 5.03 0.67
CA ILE A 249 10.16 4.06 -0.42
C ILE A 249 9.46 4.42 -1.75
N VAL A 250 8.22 4.89 -1.73
CA VAL A 250 7.39 5.07 -2.94
C VAL A 250 6.96 6.51 -3.22
N GLY A 251 7.21 7.43 -2.29
CA GLY A 251 6.96 8.86 -2.48
C GLY A 251 7.80 9.43 -3.62
N ALA A 252 7.26 10.44 -4.32
CA ALA A 252 7.96 11.12 -5.41
C ALA A 252 9.32 11.71 -4.97
N ASN A 253 9.44 12.10 -3.70
CA ASN A 253 10.63 12.70 -3.12
C ASN A 253 11.54 11.68 -2.41
N ALA A 254 11.19 10.38 -2.39
CA ALA A 254 11.91 9.38 -1.60
C ALA A 254 13.37 9.18 -2.03
N PHE A 255 13.70 9.53 -3.28
CA PHE A 255 15.04 9.46 -3.87
C PHE A 255 15.48 10.79 -4.50
N ALA A 256 14.79 11.88 -4.19
CA ALA A 256 15.10 13.20 -4.74
C ALA A 256 16.09 13.94 -3.82
N HIS A 257 17.07 14.62 -4.43
CA HIS A 257 18.08 15.42 -3.74
C HIS A 257 18.00 16.87 -4.21
N GLU A 258 17.43 17.75 -3.39
CA GLU A 258 17.25 19.18 -3.73
C GLU A 258 18.46 20.06 -3.35
N SER A 259 19.18 19.69 -2.30
CA SER A 259 20.34 20.47 -1.81
C SER A 259 21.55 20.29 -2.74
N GLY A 260 22.21 21.39 -3.12
CA GLY A 260 23.41 21.34 -3.96
C GLY A 260 24.57 20.54 -3.34
N ILE A 261 24.67 20.51 -2.00
CA ILE A 261 25.67 19.69 -1.28
C ILE A 261 25.32 18.20 -1.42
N HIS A 262 24.03 17.85 -1.36
CA HIS A 262 23.59 16.46 -1.52
C HIS A 262 23.79 16.00 -2.96
N GLN A 263 23.48 16.86 -3.94
CA GLN A 263 23.69 16.57 -5.36
C GLN A 263 25.17 16.32 -5.67
N ASP A 264 26.07 17.19 -5.21
CA ASP A 264 27.52 17.00 -5.36
C ASP A 264 27.99 15.70 -4.70
N GLY A 265 27.49 15.39 -3.50
CA GLY A 265 27.78 14.13 -2.80
C GLY A 265 27.35 12.90 -3.61
N VAL A 266 26.11 12.87 -4.08
CA VAL A 266 25.54 11.74 -4.84
C VAL A 266 26.22 11.58 -6.21
N LEU A 267 26.61 12.67 -6.85
CA LEU A 267 27.37 12.65 -8.11
C LEU A 267 28.76 12.03 -7.95
N LYS A 268 29.41 12.25 -6.79
CA LYS A 268 30.71 11.67 -6.46
C LYS A 268 30.60 10.22 -6.00
N GLU A 269 29.68 9.95 -5.07
CA GLU A 269 29.41 8.64 -4.50
C GLU A 269 27.97 8.58 -3.99
N LYS A 270 27.12 7.75 -4.62
CA LYS A 270 25.70 7.65 -4.30
C LYS A 270 25.43 7.22 -2.86
N LEU A 271 26.29 6.37 -2.30
CA LEU A 271 26.17 5.87 -0.92
C LEU A 271 26.25 6.97 0.15
N THR A 272 26.67 8.19 -0.21
CA THR A 272 26.68 9.33 0.72
C THR A 272 25.29 9.69 1.24
N TYR A 273 24.24 9.52 0.43
CA TYR A 273 22.86 9.85 0.80
C TYR A 273 21.83 8.77 0.42
N GLU A 274 22.18 7.80 -0.44
CA GLU A 274 21.28 6.73 -0.86
C GLU A 274 21.58 5.43 -0.12
N ILE A 275 20.75 5.08 0.87
CA ILE A 275 20.82 3.79 1.59
C ILE A 275 20.32 2.60 0.75
N MET A 276 19.67 2.88 -0.38
CA MET A 276 19.20 1.94 -1.38
C MET A 276 19.02 2.68 -2.71
N THR A 277 19.03 1.97 -3.84
CA THR A 277 18.89 2.59 -5.17
C THR A 277 17.42 2.68 -5.58
N PRO A 278 17.00 3.68 -6.39
CA PRO A 278 15.65 3.73 -6.94
C PRO A 278 15.27 2.46 -7.72
N GLN A 279 16.24 1.90 -8.45
CA GLN A 279 16.05 0.67 -9.24
C GLN A 279 15.80 -0.55 -8.36
N SER A 280 16.29 -0.56 -7.12
CA SER A 280 16.04 -1.66 -6.18
C SER A 280 14.55 -1.82 -5.87
N VAL A 281 13.77 -0.73 -5.92
CA VAL A 281 12.32 -0.70 -5.64
C VAL A 281 11.46 -0.58 -6.90
N GLY A 282 12.09 -0.65 -8.08
CA GLY A 282 11.40 -0.61 -9.37
C GLY A 282 11.10 0.79 -9.90
N ILE A 283 11.75 1.84 -9.37
CA ILE A 283 11.65 3.18 -9.93
C ILE A 283 12.54 3.24 -11.20
N PRO A 284 11.98 3.64 -12.36
CA PRO A 284 12.74 3.82 -13.58
C PRO A 284 13.91 4.81 -13.38
N LYS A 285 14.99 4.61 -14.13
CA LYS A 285 16.16 5.50 -14.06
C LYS A 285 15.82 6.84 -14.72
N SER A 286 15.28 7.77 -13.95
CA SER A 286 15.41 9.23 -14.08
C SER A 286 14.33 9.92 -13.22
N SER A 287 14.73 10.47 -12.09
CA SER A 287 13.89 11.39 -11.31
C SER A 287 14.73 12.59 -10.88
N LEU A 288 15.54 13.11 -11.81
CA LEU A 288 16.03 14.46 -11.66
C LEU A 288 14.81 15.35 -11.89
N VAL A 289 14.05 15.57 -10.81
CA VAL A 289 12.94 16.51 -10.78
C VAL A 289 13.57 17.86 -11.08
N LEU A 290 13.27 18.38 -12.26
CA LEU A 290 13.75 19.68 -12.64
C LEU A 290 12.89 20.72 -11.95
N GLY A 291 13.53 21.68 -11.33
CA GLY A 291 12.87 22.76 -10.60
C GLY A 291 13.64 24.05 -10.74
N LYS A 292 13.24 25.06 -9.98
CA LYS A 292 13.83 26.41 -10.07
C LYS A 292 15.35 26.42 -9.91
N LEU A 293 15.93 25.51 -9.14
CA LEU A 293 17.37 25.44 -8.90
C LEU A 293 18.15 24.61 -9.94
N SER A 294 17.45 23.92 -10.85
CA SER A 294 18.10 23.10 -11.86
C SER A 294 18.88 23.96 -12.86
N GLY A 295 20.15 23.62 -13.03
CA GLY A 295 21.06 24.28 -13.97
C GLY A 295 20.96 23.73 -15.39
N ARG A 296 21.66 24.38 -16.33
CA ARG A 296 21.70 24.01 -17.75
C ARG A 296 22.07 22.55 -17.99
N HIS A 297 23.05 22.02 -17.24
CA HIS A 297 23.51 20.65 -17.40
C HIS A 297 22.40 19.63 -17.11
N ALA A 298 21.69 19.79 -16.00
CA ALA A 298 20.57 18.94 -15.62
C ALA A 298 19.42 18.99 -16.64
N PHE A 299 19.11 20.18 -17.18
CA PHE A 299 18.10 20.33 -18.24
C PHE A 299 18.53 19.66 -19.56
N LYS A 300 19.81 19.80 -19.93
CA LYS A 300 20.37 19.19 -21.16
C LYS A 300 20.40 17.66 -21.10
N ASP A 301 20.76 17.09 -19.95
CA ASP A 301 20.70 15.65 -19.73
C ASP A 301 19.27 15.14 -19.77
N ARG A 302 18.32 15.89 -19.19
CA ARG A 302 16.90 15.50 -19.23
C ARG A 302 16.32 15.51 -20.65
N LEU A 303 16.65 16.53 -21.45
CA LEU A 303 16.25 16.58 -22.86
C LEU A 303 16.78 15.37 -23.65
N LYS A 304 18.04 14.97 -23.42
CA LYS A 304 18.62 13.75 -24.01
C LYS A 304 17.90 12.48 -23.56
N ASP A 305 17.59 12.36 -22.27
CA ASP A 305 16.84 11.22 -21.74
C ASP A 305 15.44 11.10 -22.37
N LEU A 306 14.81 12.23 -22.69
CA LEU A 306 13.52 12.30 -23.40
C LEU A 306 13.64 12.11 -24.92
N GLY A 307 14.86 11.95 -25.46
CA GLY A 307 15.11 11.73 -26.88
C GLY A 307 15.17 13.00 -27.73
N TYR A 308 15.30 14.18 -27.12
CA TYR A 308 15.45 15.45 -27.84
C TYR A 308 16.92 15.86 -27.97
N GLU A 309 17.38 16.04 -29.20
CA GLU A 309 18.63 16.72 -29.51
C GLU A 309 18.33 18.10 -30.09
N LEU A 310 18.53 19.14 -29.27
CA LEU A 310 18.30 20.52 -29.67
C LEU A 310 19.60 21.16 -30.15
N SER A 311 19.50 22.09 -31.11
CA SER A 311 20.61 23.00 -31.42
C SER A 311 20.91 23.90 -30.21
N ASP A 312 22.09 24.51 -30.14
CA ASP A 312 22.43 25.40 -29.01
C ASP A 312 21.46 26.60 -28.91
N GLN A 313 20.93 27.06 -30.05
CA GLN A 313 19.97 28.16 -30.10
C GLN A 313 18.59 27.74 -29.56
N ASP A 314 18.11 26.58 -29.97
CA ASP A 314 16.84 26.01 -29.51
C ASP A 314 16.90 25.60 -28.02
N PHE A 315 18.06 25.11 -27.59
CA PHE A 315 18.32 24.78 -26.20
C PHE A 315 18.19 26.01 -25.29
N GLU A 316 18.79 27.15 -25.63
CA GLU A 316 18.69 28.36 -24.80
C GLU A 316 17.25 28.91 -24.75
N LEU A 317 16.48 28.75 -25.84
CA LEU A 317 15.07 29.13 -25.87
C LEU A 317 14.24 28.24 -24.94
N ALA A 318 14.37 26.92 -25.07
CA ALA A 318 13.70 25.94 -24.22
C ALA A 318 14.12 26.10 -22.74
N PHE A 319 15.40 26.36 -22.47
CA PHE A 319 15.90 26.57 -21.11
C PHE A 319 15.31 27.84 -20.48
N THR A 320 15.15 28.91 -21.25
CA THR A 320 14.52 30.14 -20.78
C THR A 320 13.06 29.91 -20.38
N GLN A 321 12.29 29.21 -21.21
CA GLN A 321 10.90 28.85 -20.88
C GLN A 321 10.82 27.90 -19.69
N PHE A 322 11.70 26.91 -19.62
CA PHE A 322 11.83 26.04 -18.47
C PHE A 322 12.03 26.84 -17.17
N LYS A 323 12.90 27.85 -17.18
CA LYS A 323 13.12 28.71 -16.01
C LYS A 323 11.89 29.52 -15.62
N GLN A 324 11.16 30.05 -16.61
CA GLN A 324 9.92 30.79 -16.35
C GLN A 324 8.82 29.88 -15.79
N LEU A 325 8.71 28.66 -16.31
CA LEU A 325 7.76 27.67 -15.81
C LEU A 325 8.15 27.22 -14.40
N ALA A 326 9.43 26.96 -14.15
CA ALA A 326 9.96 26.57 -12.84
C ALA A 326 9.84 27.66 -11.77
N ASP A 327 9.69 28.92 -12.15
CA ASP A 327 9.38 30.02 -11.23
C ASP A 327 7.90 30.00 -10.77
N LYS A 328 7.00 29.46 -11.60
CA LYS A 328 5.55 29.39 -11.33
C LYS A 328 5.12 28.02 -10.80
N LYS A 329 5.83 26.97 -11.20
CA LYS A 329 5.53 25.57 -10.91
C LYS A 329 6.72 24.95 -10.20
N ARG A 330 6.47 24.42 -8.99
CA ARG A 330 7.52 23.89 -8.11
C ARG A 330 8.26 22.70 -8.74
N ASP A 331 7.49 21.77 -9.30
CA ASP A 331 7.98 20.53 -9.89
C ASP A 331 7.64 20.53 -11.39
N ILE A 332 8.67 20.48 -12.25
CA ILE A 332 8.51 20.37 -13.70
C ILE A 332 8.56 18.90 -14.07
N TYR A 333 7.47 18.41 -14.67
CA TYR A 333 7.33 17.05 -15.15
C TYR A 333 7.80 16.93 -16.60
N ASP A 334 7.94 15.70 -17.07
CA ASP A 334 8.42 15.45 -18.43
C ASP A 334 7.47 16.02 -19.48
N GLU A 335 6.16 15.94 -19.24
CA GLU A 335 5.13 16.48 -20.13
C GLU A 335 5.24 18.01 -20.28
N ASP A 336 5.72 18.70 -19.24
CA ASP A 336 5.98 20.14 -19.30
C ASP A 336 7.20 20.45 -20.19
N ILE A 337 8.26 19.64 -20.07
CA ILE A 337 9.49 19.79 -20.86
C ILE A 337 9.19 19.50 -22.34
N GLU A 338 8.45 18.41 -22.61
CA GLU A 338 7.98 18.07 -23.95
C GLU A 338 7.15 19.21 -24.56
N SER A 339 6.24 19.80 -23.78
CA SER A 339 5.42 20.93 -24.23
C SER A 339 6.29 22.13 -24.62
N ILE A 340 7.28 22.49 -23.80
CA ILE A 340 8.23 23.58 -24.10
C ILE A 340 8.99 23.32 -25.42
N VAL A 341 9.44 22.08 -25.64
CA VAL A 341 10.16 21.71 -26.86
C VAL A 341 9.25 21.77 -28.09
N VAL A 342 8.02 21.29 -27.97
CA VAL A 342 7.04 21.29 -29.08
C VAL A 342 6.64 22.71 -29.47
N GLU A 343 6.36 23.58 -28.49
CA GLU A 343 5.92 24.96 -28.74
C GLU A 343 7.02 25.84 -29.32
N GLU A 344 8.24 25.77 -28.76
CA GLU A 344 9.30 26.72 -29.10
C GLU A 344 10.20 26.24 -30.24
N VAL A 345 10.47 24.93 -30.32
CA VAL A 345 11.50 24.38 -31.20
C VAL A 345 10.88 23.70 -32.42
N LEU A 346 9.94 22.77 -32.20
CA LEU A 346 9.42 21.97 -33.31
C LEU A 346 8.41 22.71 -34.19
N ARG A 347 7.88 23.87 -33.72
CA ARG A 347 6.94 24.75 -34.43
C ARG A 347 5.98 23.99 -35.34
N VAL A 348 5.46 22.87 -34.84
CA VAL A 348 4.53 22.04 -35.63
C VAL A 348 3.29 22.91 -35.79
N PRO A 349 2.81 23.17 -37.03
CA PRO A 349 1.58 23.92 -37.21
C PRO A 349 0.50 23.24 -36.38
N HIS A 350 -0.09 23.95 -35.42
CA HIS A 350 -1.14 23.40 -34.58
C HIS A 350 -2.32 23.04 -35.47
N ARG A 351 -2.39 21.76 -35.87
CA ARG A 351 -3.50 21.22 -36.65
C ARG A 351 -4.82 21.41 -35.91
N PHE A 352 -4.78 21.34 -34.58
CA PHE A 352 -5.90 21.48 -33.68
C PHE A 352 -5.57 22.53 -32.63
N LYS A 353 -6.45 23.52 -32.44
CA LYS A 353 -6.32 24.52 -31.38
C LYS A 353 -7.67 24.67 -30.68
N LEU A 354 -7.69 24.51 -29.35
CA LEU A 354 -8.90 24.74 -28.57
C LEU A 354 -9.15 26.24 -28.45
N ILE A 355 -10.33 26.69 -28.87
CA ILE A 355 -10.73 28.10 -28.87
C ILE A 355 -11.70 28.38 -27.73
N TYR A 356 -12.59 27.44 -27.45
CA TYR A 356 -13.63 27.60 -26.44
C TYR A 356 -14.01 26.25 -25.86
N LEU A 357 -14.20 26.23 -24.55
CA LEU A 357 -14.75 25.12 -23.80
C LEU A 357 -15.77 25.68 -22.80
N ASN A 358 -17.00 25.19 -22.86
CA ASN A 358 -18.01 25.42 -21.84
C ASN A 358 -18.58 24.09 -21.40
N VAL A 359 -18.64 23.91 -20.09
CA VAL A 359 -19.08 22.67 -19.46
C VAL A 359 -20.13 23.03 -18.44
N VAL A 360 -21.26 22.34 -18.49
CA VAL A 360 -22.31 22.41 -17.48
C VAL A 360 -22.46 21.01 -16.88
N ALA A 361 -22.26 20.90 -15.57
CA ALA A 361 -22.45 19.66 -14.82
C ALA A 361 -23.17 19.96 -13.50
N GLY A 362 -23.97 19.01 -13.02
CA GLY A 362 -24.69 19.13 -11.75
C GLY A 362 -25.33 17.81 -11.34
N ASN A 363 -25.85 17.76 -10.11
CA ASN A 363 -26.55 16.58 -9.58
C ASN A 363 -27.96 16.38 -10.19
N VAL A 364 -28.53 17.43 -10.80
CA VAL A 364 -29.83 17.40 -11.48
C VAL A 364 -29.72 17.74 -12.97
N THR A 365 -28.66 18.43 -13.38
CA THR A 365 -28.42 18.82 -14.77
C THR A 365 -27.72 17.69 -15.52
N VAL A 366 -28.25 17.36 -16.71
CA VAL A 366 -27.57 16.48 -17.66
C VAL A 366 -26.23 17.11 -18.03
N PRO A 367 -25.08 16.44 -17.79
CA PRO A 367 -23.78 16.97 -18.15
C PRO A 367 -23.71 17.29 -19.64
N THR A 368 -23.34 18.52 -19.97
CA THR A 368 -23.14 18.96 -21.35
C THR A 368 -21.83 19.68 -21.52
N ALA A 369 -21.21 19.53 -22.70
CA ALA A 369 -20.00 20.23 -23.08
C ALA A 369 -20.18 20.84 -24.47
N THR A 370 -19.83 22.10 -24.62
CA THR A 370 -19.69 22.78 -25.92
C THR A 370 -18.22 23.08 -26.15
N ILE A 371 -17.70 22.60 -27.28
CA ILE A 371 -16.30 22.75 -27.65
C ILE A 371 -16.24 23.48 -28.99
N ARG A 372 -15.39 24.52 -29.07
CA ARG A 372 -14.97 25.11 -30.35
C ARG A 372 -13.48 24.88 -30.52
N MET A 373 -13.11 24.31 -31.65
CA MET A 373 -11.71 24.12 -32.05
C MET A 373 -11.46 24.81 -33.39
N GLU A 374 -10.24 25.27 -33.60
CA GLU A 374 -9.70 25.57 -34.92
C GLU A 374 -8.98 24.30 -35.41
N VAL A 375 -9.45 23.76 -36.54
CA VAL A 375 -8.90 22.57 -37.20
C VAL A 375 -8.46 22.96 -38.60
N ASP A 376 -7.17 22.84 -38.90
CA ASP A 376 -6.61 23.23 -40.21
C ASP A 376 -7.02 24.67 -40.63
N GLY A 377 -7.06 25.61 -39.68
CA GLY A 377 -7.45 27.01 -39.89
C GLY A 377 -8.95 27.25 -40.01
N LYS A 378 -9.81 26.24 -39.80
CA LYS A 378 -11.27 26.36 -39.81
C LYS A 378 -11.86 26.16 -38.42
N PHE A 379 -12.81 27.00 -38.04
CA PHE A 379 -13.52 26.83 -36.78
C PHE A 379 -14.57 25.72 -36.90
N VAL A 380 -14.46 24.72 -36.03
CA VAL A 380 -15.44 23.64 -35.84
C VAL A 380 -16.01 23.80 -34.43
N GLN A 381 -17.33 23.75 -34.30
CA GLN A 381 -18.00 23.82 -33.01
C GLN A 381 -18.98 22.66 -32.88
N GLU A 382 -18.91 21.96 -31.76
CA GLU A 382 -19.81 20.86 -31.44
C GLU A 382 -20.29 20.96 -29.99
N ALA A 383 -21.44 20.36 -29.71
CA ALA A 383 -21.99 20.23 -28.37
C ALA A 383 -22.47 18.80 -28.12
N GLY A 384 -22.12 18.24 -26.96
CA GLY A 384 -22.47 16.89 -26.56
C GLY A 384 -23.01 16.82 -25.14
N PHE A 385 -23.61 15.69 -24.81
CA PHE A 385 -24.05 15.35 -23.46
C PHE A 385 -23.54 13.95 -23.07
N GLY A 386 -23.37 13.68 -21.78
CA GLY A 386 -22.83 12.41 -21.30
C GLY A 386 -23.00 12.21 -19.79
N ASP A 387 -22.36 11.16 -19.27
CA ASP A 387 -22.40 10.83 -17.83
C ASP A 387 -21.54 11.80 -16.98
N GLY A 388 -20.76 12.66 -17.63
CA GLY A 388 -19.88 13.62 -16.99
C GLY A 388 -19.29 14.61 -17.99
N PRO A 389 -18.42 15.52 -17.52
CA PRO A 389 -17.81 16.57 -18.34
C PRO A 389 -16.64 16.11 -19.23
N VAL A 390 -16.22 14.84 -19.15
CA VAL A 390 -15.07 14.26 -19.87
C VAL A 390 -15.51 13.14 -20.81
#